data_AF-A0A855UFU8-F1
#
_entry.id   AF-A0A855UFU8-F1
#
_cell.length_a   1.000
_cell.length_b   1.000
_cell.length_c   1.000
_cell.angle_alpha   90.00
_cell.angle_beta   90.00
_cell.angle_gamma   90.00
#
_symmetry.space_group_name_H-M   'P 1'
#
loop_
_entity.id
_entity.type
_entity.pdbx_description
1 polymer ?
#
loop_
_entity_poly.entity_id
_entity_poly.type
_entity_poly.pdbx_seq_one_letter_code
_entity_poly.pdbx_strand_id
1 'polypeptide(L)'
;MSLLTTLNDDIKTAMKAKDKETLAVLRMLKTAIQKDQIKAGRELNGEEELTVLSREMKQRKDSLSEFEKAGRDDLVEKVKVEIAIVEKYMPQQLTEEEIRQLVQEVMTQTGATSPKDFGKVMGAMMPKVKGKADGNQVNAIVKELLQEN
;
A
#
# COMPACT_ATOMS: atom_id res chain seq x y z
N MET A 1 11.06 13.07 -11.50
CA MET A 1 12.13 12.18 -10.98
C MET A 1 11.49 10.82 -10.76
N SER A 2 12.10 9.71 -11.20
CA SER A 2 11.53 8.37 -10.97
C SER A 2 11.71 7.98 -9.50
N LEU A 3 10.88 7.06 -9.01
CA LEU A 3 11.01 6.54 -7.64
C LEU A 3 12.41 5.96 -7.39
N LEU A 4 12.98 5.29 -8.39
CA LEU A 4 14.30 4.69 -8.30
C LEU A 4 15.40 5.74 -8.07
N THR A 5 15.31 6.91 -8.71
CA THR A 5 16.24 8.02 -8.47
C THR A 5 16.13 8.52 -7.04
N THR A 6 14.91 8.79 -6.57
CA THR A 6 14.64 9.23 -5.19
C THR A 6 15.21 8.24 -4.17
N LEU A 7 14.91 6.94 -4.32
CA LEU A 7 15.43 5.88 -3.44
C LEU A 7 16.96 5.84 -3.40
N ASN A 8 17.64 6.05 -4.54
CA ASN A 8 19.10 6.05 -4.58
C ASN A 8 19.70 7.22 -3.82
N ASP A 9 19.10 8.41 -3.90
CA ASP A 9 19.58 9.58 -3.18
C ASP A 9 19.31 9.46 -1.67
N ASP A 10 18.15 8.95 -1.28
CA ASP A 10 17.82 8.70 0.12
C ASP A 10 18.69 7.58 0.73
N ILE A 11 19.06 6.56 -0.04
CA ILE A 11 20.06 5.55 0.37
C ILE A 11 21.39 6.21 0.72
N LYS A 12 21.89 7.15 -0.12
CA LYS A 12 23.13 7.88 0.18
C LYS A 12 22.99 8.71 1.46
N THR A 13 21.84 9.34 1.64
CA THR A 13 21.53 10.13 2.86
C THR A 13 21.54 9.24 4.10
N ALA A 14 20.83 8.11 4.07
CA ALA A 14 20.80 7.15 5.18
C ALA A 14 22.19 6.57 5.49
N MET A 15 23.00 6.29 4.47
CA MET A 15 24.40 5.85 4.64
C MET A 15 25.24 6.89 5.38
N LYS A 16 25.15 8.17 5.00
CA LYS A 16 25.89 9.27 5.65
C LYS A 16 25.44 9.47 7.10
N ALA A 17 24.13 9.37 7.35
CA ALA A 17 23.53 9.47 8.68
C ALA A 17 23.77 8.24 9.56
N LYS A 18 24.30 7.14 9.00
CA LYS A 18 24.40 5.82 9.65
C LYS A 18 23.05 5.28 10.15
N ASP A 19 21.97 5.69 9.50
CA ASP A 19 20.61 5.19 9.76
C ASP A 19 20.45 3.81 9.11
N LYS A 20 20.73 2.77 9.90
CA LYS A 20 20.76 1.38 9.43
C LYS A 20 19.37 0.87 9.06
N GLU A 21 18.33 1.32 9.75
CA GLU A 21 16.96 0.84 9.56
C GLU A 21 16.37 1.39 8.27
N THR A 22 16.43 2.72 8.09
CA THR A 22 16.04 3.35 6.82
C THR A 22 16.83 2.76 5.66
N LEU A 23 18.16 2.63 5.81
CA LEU A 23 19.01 2.07 4.75
C LEU A 23 18.59 0.66 4.32
N ALA A 24 18.20 -0.20 5.27
CA ALA A 24 17.75 -1.55 4.97
C ALA A 24 16.43 -1.53 4.17
N VAL A 25 15.44 -0.75 4.62
CA VAL A 25 14.14 -0.64 3.95
C VAL A 25 14.29 -0.07 2.54
N LEU A 26 15.04 1.01 2.36
CA LEU A 26 15.23 1.63 1.04
C LEU A 26 15.91 0.69 0.05
N ARG A 27 16.87 -0.12 0.50
CA ARG A 27 17.51 -1.13 -0.34
C ARG A 27 16.54 -2.23 -0.75
N MET A 28 15.68 -2.69 0.16
CA MET A 28 14.64 -3.66 -0.17
C MET A 28 13.64 -3.11 -1.20
N LEU A 29 13.16 -1.87 -1.00
CA LEU A 29 12.27 -1.22 -1.96
C LEU A 29 12.93 -1.08 -3.35
N LYS A 30 14.19 -0.64 -3.40
CA LYS A 30 14.97 -0.56 -4.63
C LYS A 30 15.04 -1.92 -5.33
N THR A 31 15.36 -2.99 -4.60
CA THR A 31 15.42 -4.34 -5.16
C THR A 31 14.06 -4.80 -5.68
N ALA A 32 12.97 -4.52 -4.98
CA ALA A 32 11.62 -4.87 -5.42
C ALA A 32 11.25 -4.18 -6.74
N ILE A 33 11.55 -2.87 -6.86
CA ILE A 33 11.33 -2.10 -8.10
C ILE A 33 12.16 -2.67 -9.25
N GLN A 34 13.47 -2.88 -9.03
CA GLN A 34 14.36 -3.42 -10.06
C GLN A 34 13.94 -4.81 -10.53
N LYS A 35 13.47 -5.67 -9.61
CA LYS A 35 12.97 -7.00 -9.95
C LYS A 35 11.76 -6.92 -10.90
N ASP A 36 10.85 -5.98 -10.66
CA ASP A 36 9.68 -5.82 -11.53
C ASP A 36 10.03 -5.10 -12.86
N GLN A 37 11.02 -4.20 -12.88
CA GLN A 37 11.59 -3.67 -14.14
C GLN A 37 12.19 -4.79 -15.01
N ILE A 38 12.96 -5.71 -14.40
CA ILE A 38 13.56 -6.85 -15.11
C ILE A 38 12.47 -7.74 -15.72
N LYS A 39 11.41 -8.05 -14.95
CA LYS A 39 10.27 -8.82 -15.45
C LYS A 39 9.54 -8.13 -16.60
N ALA A 40 9.39 -6.80 -16.51
CA ALA A 40 8.74 -6.00 -17.55
C ALA A 40 9.62 -5.79 -18.79
N GLY A 41 10.94 -5.98 -18.67
CA GLY A 41 11.90 -5.67 -19.73
C GLY A 41 12.07 -4.16 -20.00
N ARG A 42 11.56 -3.31 -19.11
CA ARG A 42 11.59 -1.84 -19.22
C ARG A 42 11.49 -1.18 -17.86
N GLU A 43 11.68 0.13 -17.81
CA GLU A 43 11.36 0.92 -16.62
C GLU A 43 9.85 0.86 -16.32
N LEU A 44 9.52 0.87 -15.03
CA LEU A 44 8.14 0.96 -14.56
C LEU A 44 7.65 2.39 -14.69
N ASN A 45 6.37 2.55 -15.05
CA ASN A 45 5.70 3.83 -14.91
C ASN A 45 5.25 4.05 -13.45
N GLY A 46 4.81 5.26 -13.11
CA GLY A 46 4.45 5.61 -11.73
C GLY A 46 3.32 4.74 -11.14
N GLU A 47 2.39 4.25 -11.97
CA GLU A 47 1.33 3.36 -11.50
C GLU A 47 1.85 1.95 -11.15
N GLU A 48 2.79 1.46 -11.93
CA GLU A 48 3.48 0.19 -11.67
C GLU A 48 4.38 0.31 -10.44
N GLU A 49 5.09 1.43 -10.28
CA GLU A 49 5.88 1.73 -9.07
C GLU A 49 4.99 1.73 -7.81
N LEU A 50 3.83 2.39 -7.86
CA LEU A 50 2.86 2.37 -6.76
C LEU A 50 2.32 0.97 -6.46
N THR A 51 2.18 0.13 -7.49
CA THR A 51 1.75 -1.26 -7.32
C THR A 51 2.80 -2.07 -6.54
N VAL A 52 4.09 -1.85 -6.83
CA VAL A 52 5.19 -2.47 -6.07
C VAL A 52 5.19 -1.97 -4.63
N LEU A 53 5.11 -0.66 -4.41
CA LEU A 53 5.07 -0.08 -3.06
C LEU A 53 3.88 -0.59 -2.24
N SER A 54 2.70 -0.68 -2.84
CA SER A 54 1.50 -1.20 -2.19
C SER A 54 1.67 -2.66 -1.76
N ARG A 55 2.33 -3.48 -2.59
CA ARG A 55 2.66 -4.87 -2.25
C ARG A 55 3.65 -4.95 -1.09
N GLU A 56 4.70 -4.12 -1.11
CA GLU A 56 5.71 -4.05 -0.04
C GLU A 56 5.12 -3.55 1.29
N MET A 57 4.19 -2.60 1.24
CA MET A 57 3.43 -2.11 2.39
C MET A 57 2.55 -3.22 2.96
N LYS A 58 1.79 -3.91 2.10
CA LYS A 58 0.91 -5.00 2.51
C LYS A 58 1.66 -6.11 3.23
N GLN A 59 2.80 -6.55 2.70
CA GLN A 59 3.62 -7.59 3.35
C GLN A 59 4.05 -7.20 4.77
N ARG A 60 4.34 -5.92 5.01
CA ARG A 60 4.70 -5.41 6.34
C ARG A 60 3.48 -5.35 7.26
N LYS A 61 2.32 -4.90 6.77
CA LYS A 61 1.07 -4.90 7.55
C LYS A 61 0.62 -6.33 7.91
N ASP A 62 0.75 -7.28 6.98
CA ASP A 62 0.48 -8.69 7.25
C ASP A 62 1.44 -9.23 8.33
N SER A 63 2.75 -8.96 8.21
CA SER A 63 3.75 -9.35 9.21
C SER A 63 3.50 -8.72 10.59
N LEU A 64 3.09 -7.44 10.61
CA LEU A 64 2.74 -6.72 11.84
C LEU A 64 1.62 -7.47 12.58
N SER A 65 0.53 -7.82 11.88
CA SER A 65 -0.58 -8.56 12.47
C SER A 65 -0.15 -9.93 12.98
N GLU A 66 0.74 -10.63 12.27
CA GLU A 66 1.26 -11.93 12.71
C GLU A 66 2.13 -11.80 13.97
N PHE A 67 3.00 -10.79 14.05
CA PHE A 67 3.83 -10.56 15.24
C PHE A 67 3.03 -10.10 16.45
N GLU A 68 2.00 -9.27 16.26
CA GLU A 68 1.07 -8.88 17.32
C GLU A 68 0.34 -10.10 17.89
N LYS A 69 -0.20 -10.97 17.02
CA LYS A 69 -0.85 -12.23 17.43
C LYS A 69 0.11 -13.17 18.17
N ALA A 70 1.39 -13.14 17.83
CA ALA A 70 2.42 -13.97 18.44
C ALA A 70 3.03 -13.36 19.71
N GLY A 71 2.63 -12.15 20.13
CA GLY A 71 3.20 -11.45 21.29
C GLY A 71 4.68 -11.09 21.12
N ARG A 72 5.14 -10.84 19.89
CA ARG A 72 6.52 -10.50 19.56
C ARG A 72 6.72 -9.00 19.44
N ASP A 73 6.60 -8.30 20.56
CA ASP A 73 6.66 -6.83 20.63
C ASP A 73 7.95 -6.25 20.03
N ASP A 74 9.07 -6.97 20.13
CA ASP A 74 10.35 -6.59 19.52
C ASP A 74 10.26 -6.49 17.98
N LEU A 75 9.51 -7.39 17.36
CA LEU A 75 9.28 -7.41 15.92
C LEU A 75 8.17 -6.45 15.51
N VAL A 76 7.15 -6.27 16.35
CA VAL A 76 6.08 -5.28 16.15
C VAL A 76 6.67 -3.88 16.00
N GLU A 77 7.49 -3.44 16.95
CA GLU A 77 8.07 -2.10 16.91
C GLU A 77 8.99 -1.92 15.71
N LYS A 78 9.78 -2.94 15.37
CA LYS A 78 10.60 -2.93 14.16
C LYS A 78 9.74 -2.76 12.89
N VAL A 79 8.69 -3.55 12.74
CA VAL A 79 7.83 -3.48 11.55
C VAL A 79 7.07 -2.16 11.45
N LYS A 80 6.65 -1.57 12.57
CA LYS A 80 6.06 -0.22 12.59
C LYS A 80 7.01 0.84 12.03
N VAL A 81 8.29 0.78 12.41
CA VAL A 81 9.31 1.66 11.84
C VAL A 81 9.46 1.44 10.34
N GLU A 82 9.51 0.19 9.89
CA GLU A 82 9.57 -0.12 8.45
C GLU A 82 8.36 0.42 7.69
N ILE A 83 7.14 0.25 8.21
CA ILE A 83 5.91 0.80 7.64
C ILE A 83 6.03 2.31 7.48
N ALA A 84 6.41 3.03 8.54
CA ALA A 84 6.57 4.48 8.50
C ALA A 84 7.61 4.97 7.48
N ILE A 85 8.65 4.17 7.20
CA ILE A 85 9.63 4.47 6.14
C ILE A 85 9.01 4.29 4.76
N VAL A 86 8.28 3.18 4.52
CA VAL A 86 7.64 2.93 3.22
C VAL A 86 6.55 3.97 2.91
N GLU A 87 5.78 4.39 3.92
CA GLU A 87 4.72 5.40 3.77
C GLU A 87 5.21 6.73 3.19
N LYS A 88 6.48 7.11 3.45
CA LYS A 88 7.07 8.35 2.89
C LYS A 88 7.17 8.34 1.36
N TYR A 89 7.13 7.16 0.74
CA TYR A 89 7.20 6.97 -0.72
C TYR A 89 5.82 6.71 -1.34
N MET A 90 4.77 6.67 -0.54
CA MET A 90 3.40 6.41 -0.99
C MET A 90 2.54 7.67 -0.86
N PRO A 91 1.45 7.78 -1.63
CA PRO A 91 0.38 8.71 -1.31
C PRO A 91 -0.12 8.50 0.11
N GLN A 92 -0.71 9.54 0.69
CA GLN A 92 -1.36 9.45 2.00
C GLN A 92 -2.31 8.24 2.04
N GLN A 93 -2.07 7.34 3.00
CA GLN A 93 -2.89 6.16 3.18
C GLN A 93 -4.24 6.57 3.78
N LEU A 94 -5.30 5.99 3.25
CA LEU A 94 -6.65 6.16 3.77
C LEU A 94 -6.83 5.28 5.00
N THR A 95 -7.47 5.84 6.01
CA THR A 95 -8.00 5.10 7.16
C THR A 95 -9.18 4.23 6.73
N GLU A 96 -9.53 3.24 7.54
CA GLU A 96 -10.71 2.40 7.29
C GLU A 96 -11.99 3.24 7.16
N GLU A 97 -12.14 4.26 8.00
CA GLU A 97 -13.29 5.16 7.99
C GLU A 97 -13.37 5.97 6.69
N GLU A 98 -12.24 6.52 6.22
CA GLU A 98 -12.19 7.21 4.93
C GLU A 98 -12.49 6.28 3.76
N ILE A 99 -12.06 5.01 3.83
CA ILE A 99 -12.40 4.00 2.81
C ILE A 99 -13.92 3.74 2.83
N ARG A 100 -14.51 3.54 4.02
CA ARG A 100 -15.96 3.32 4.17
C ARG A 100 -16.77 4.48 3.59
N GLN A 101 -16.39 5.72 3.89
CA GLN A 101 -17.03 6.92 3.35
C GLN A 101 -16.94 6.99 1.81
N LEU A 102 -15.76 6.71 1.24
CA LEU A 102 -15.59 6.66 -0.22
C LEU A 102 -16.43 5.56 -0.87
N VAL A 103 -16.55 4.40 -0.23
CA VAL A 103 -17.39 3.31 -0.74
C VAL A 103 -18.86 3.73 -0.77
N GLN A 104 -19.37 4.34 0.30
CA GLN A 104 -20.74 4.84 0.37
C GLN A 104 -21.02 5.92 -0.69
N GLU A 105 -20.07 6.84 -0.91
CA GLU A 105 -20.15 7.85 -1.97
C GLU A 105 -20.24 7.17 -3.36
N VAL A 106 -19.39 6.18 -3.63
CA VAL A 106 -19.42 5.45 -4.90
C VAL A 106 -20.70 4.63 -5.06
N MET A 107 -21.21 4.00 -4.00
CA MET A 107 -22.48 3.30 -4.04
C MET A 107 -23.63 4.25 -4.40
N THR A 108 -23.65 5.45 -3.82
CA THR A 108 -24.63 6.50 -4.13
C THR A 108 -24.51 6.97 -5.58
N GLN A 109 -23.29 7.26 -6.06
CA GLN A 109 -23.02 7.69 -7.44
C GLN A 109 -23.41 6.63 -8.48
N THR A 110 -23.20 5.36 -8.13
CA THR A 110 -23.49 4.23 -9.02
C THR A 110 -24.93 3.73 -8.88
N GLY A 111 -25.66 4.10 -7.83
CA GLY A 111 -26.96 3.50 -7.50
C GLY A 111 -26.85 2.02 -7.14
N ALA A 112 -25.70 1.59 -6.62
CA ALA A 112 -25.48 0.21 -6.20
C ALA A 112 -26.19 -0.05 -4.87
N THR A 113 -26.99 -1.11 -4.82
CA THR A 113 -27.81 -1.44 -3.64
C THR A 113 -27.73 -2.91 -3.24
N SER A 114 -27.04 -3.75 -4.02
CA SER A 114 -27.00 -5.18 -3.75
C SER A 114 -25.62 -5.78 -3.99
N PRO A 115 -25.32 -6.99 -3.46
CA PRO A 115 -24.07 -7.69 -3.73
C PRO A 115 -23.80 -7.95 -5.22
N LYS A 116 -24.84 -7.92 -6.08
CA LYS A 116 -24.70 -8.04 -7.54
C LYS A 116 -23.95 -6.86 -8.16
N ASP A 117 -23.99 -5.71 -7.50
CA ASP A 117 -23.35 -4.47 -7.94
C ASP A 117 -21.88 -4.38 -7.54
N PHE A 118 -21.34 -5.41 -6.87
CA PHE A 118 -19.95 -5.44 -6.41
C PHE A 118 -18.94 -5.06 -7.49
N GLY A 119 -19.06 -5.63 -8.70
CA GLY A 119 -18.16 -5.33 -9.80
C GLY A 119 -18.22 -3.86 -10.25
N LYS A 120 -19.41 -3.25 -10.19
CA LYS A 120 -19.63 -1.84 -10.54
C LYS A 120 -18.99 -0.91 -9.52
N VAL A 121 -19.19 -1.18 -8.23
CA VAL A 121 -18.59 -0.41 -7.13
C VAL A 121 -17.06 -0.54 -7.17
N MET A 122 -16.53 -1.76 -7.31
CA MET A 122 -15.08 -1.98 -7.40
C MET A 122 -14.46 -1.28 -8.61
N GLY A 123 -15.11 -1.32 -9.77
CA GLY A 123 -14.63 -0.64 -10.97
C GLY A 123 -14.48 0.87 -10.78
N ALA A 124 -15.40 1.50 -10.03
CA ALA A 124 -15.34 2.92 -9.70
C ALA A 124 -14.42 3.24 -8.51
N MET A 125 -14.25 2.32 -7.55
CA MET A 125 -13.43 2.51 -6.35
C MET A 125 -11.94 2.38 -6.63
N MET A 126 -11.50 1.37 -7.39
CA MET A 126 -10.08 1.04 -7.53
C MET A 126 -9.22 2.21 -8.03
N PRO A 127 -9.65 3.03 -9.02
CA PRO A 127 -8.91 4.22 -9.41
C PRO A 127 -8.79 5.27 -8.29
N LYS A 128 -9.82 5.42 -7.44
CA LYS A 128 -9.84 6.41 -6.33
C LYS A 128 -8.87 6.03 -5.20
N VAL A 129 -8.64 4.73 -4.98
CA VAL A 129 -7.86 4.19 -3.86
C VAL A 129 -6.47 3.67 -4.24
N LYS A 130 -6.09 3.73 -5.52
CA LYS A 130 -4.81 3.18 -6.01
C LYS A 130 -3.62 3.80 -5.27
N GLY A 131 -2.81 2.96 -4.64
CA GLY A 131 -1.67 3.38 -3.82
C GLY A 131 -2.02 4.05 -2.50
N LYS A 132 -3.31 4.21 -2.18
CA LYS A 132 -3.82 4.85 -0.95
C LYS A 132 -4.46 3.87 0.02
N ALA A 133 -4.83 2.66 -0.43
CA ALA A 133 -5.39 1.62 0.42
C ALA A 133 -5.01 0.22 -0.10
N ASP A 134 -5.08 -0.78 0.78
CA ASP A 134 -4.99 -2.19 0.38
C ASP A 134 -6.28 -2.58 -0.37
N GLY A 135 -6.14 -3.10 -1.58
CA GLY A 135 -7.26 -3.57 -2.38
C GLY A 135 -8.08 -4.68 -1.71
N ASN A 136 -7.45 -5.51 -0.85
CA ASN A 136 -8.17 -6.52 -0.08
C ASN A 136 -9.07 -5.90 0.99
N GLN A 137 -8.59 -4.84 1.66
CA GLN A 137 -9.38 -4.09 2.64
C GLN A 137 -10.57 -3.40 1.97
N VAL A 138 -10.34 -2.75 0.82
CA VAL A 138 -11.40 -2.11 0.03
C VAL A 138 -12.43 -3.17 -0.42
N ASN A 139 -11.98 -4.33 -0.89
CA ASN A 139 -12.86 -5.44 -1.29
C ASN A 139 -13.75 -5.91 -0.14
N ALA A 140 -13.18 -6.07 1.06
CA ALA A 140 -13.92 -6.50 2.25
C ALA A 140 -15.00 -5.48 2.64
N ILE A 141 -14.64 -4.20 2.73
CA ILE A 141 -15.57 -3.10 3.08
C ILE A 141 -16.70 -2.97 2.06
N VAL A 142 -16.38 -3.07 0.76
CA VAL A 142 -17.41 -3.02 -0.29
C VAL A 142 -18.40 -4.18 -0.15
N LYS A 143 -17.92 -5.39 0.15
CA LYS A 143 -18.81 -6.55 0.37
C LYS A 143 -19.69 -6.38 1.60
N GLU A 144 -19.11 -5.91 2.70
CA GLU A 144 -19.82 -5.65 3.95
C GLU A 144 -20.96 -4.64 3.72
N LEU A 145 -20.65 -3.47 3.17
CA LEU A 145 -21.64 -2.41 2.94
C LEU A 145 -22.73 -2.80 1.93
N LEU A 146 -22.43 -3.63 0.92
CA LEU A 146 -23.44 -4.13 -0.02
C LEU A 146 -24.30 -5.27 0.54
N GLN A 147 -23.89 -5.92 1.64
CA GLN A 147 -24.69 -6.95 2.33
C GLN A 147 -25.60 -6.34 3.40
N GLU A 148 -25.21 -5.19 3.96
CA GLU A 148 -25.99 -4.46 4.97
C GLU A 148 -27.11 -3.58 4.38
N ASN A 149 -27.08 -3.32 3.07
CA ASN A 149 -28.14 -2.63 2.31
C ASN A 149 -29.16 -3.60 1.72
#